data_AF-A0A970R9W5-F1
#
_entry.id   AF-A0A970R9W5-F1
#
_cell.length_a   1.000
_cell.length_b   1.000
_cell.length_c   1.000
_cell.angle_alpha   90.00
_cell.angle_beta   90.00
_cell.angle_gamma   90.00
#
_symmetry.space_group_name_H-M   'P 1'
#
loop_
_entity.id
_entity.type
_entity.pdbx_description
1 polymer ?
#
loop_
_entity_poly.entity_id
_entity_poly.type
_entity_poly.pdbx_seq_one_letter_code
_entity_poly.pdbx_strand_id
1 'polypeptide(L)'
;MLFRSIVLILLVVGASCSSSKNTSDIVRDGSSIKKAIIVRSVAEEYEYVRKVCPDCELQMQMLIFDKKKPYDVLEVKNSEGETISYYFDISKFYGKRSLFRGGVF
;
A
#
# COMPACT_ATOMS: atom_id res chain seq x y z
N MET A 1 23.39 17.45 69.18
CA MET A 1 22.00 17.84 69.49
C MET A 1 21.63 18.95 68.51
N LEU A 2 20.57 18.95 67.72
CA LEU A 2 19.32 18.19 67.72
C LEU A 2 18.77 18.19 66.27
N PHE A 3 18.11 17.08 65.94
CA PHE A 3 17.43 16.83 64.67
C PHE A 3 16.19 17.72 64.46
N ARG A 4 15.75 17.72 63.18
CA ARG A 4 14.37 17.84 62.67
C ARG A 4 13.98 19.22 62.16
N SER A 5 13.89 19.32 60.83
CA SER A 5 12.61 19.63 60.18
C SER A 5 12.56 19.00 58.80
N ILE A 6 11.76 17.94 58.74
CA ILE A 6 11.24 17.29 57.53
C ILE A 6 10.28 18.28 56.87
N VAL A 7 10.55 18.71 55.63
CA VAL A 7 9.51 19.18 54.71
C VAL A 7 9.84 18.68 53.31
N LEU A 8 8.82 18.03 52.74
CA LEU A 8 8.51 17.76 51.33
C LEU A 8 9.32 18.63 50.36
N ILE A 9 9.79 18.13 49.21
CA ILE A 9 8.93 17.99 48.03
C ILE A 9 9.38 16.82 47.16
N LEU A 10 8.42 15.93 46.93
CA LEU A 10 8.37 14.89 45.92
C LEU A 10 8.28 15.56 44.54
N LEU A 11 9.38 15.66 43.79
CA LEU A 11 9.32 15.95 42.35
C LEU A 11 9.40 14.63 41.59
N VAL A 12 8.23 14.06 41.36
CA VAL A 12 7.97 12.98 40.41
C VAL A 12 8.31 13.50 39.03
N VAL A 13 9.51 13.20 38.52
CA VAL A 13 9.80 13.35 37.08
C VAL A 13 9.28 12.09 36.40
N GLY A 14 7.97 12.07 36.16
CA GLY A 14 7.36 11.13 35.25
C GLY A 14 7.81 11.46 33.83
N ALA A 15 8.91 10.85 33.39
CA ALA A 15 9.25 10.82 31.97
C ALA A 15 8.25 9.89 31.26
N SER A 16 7.07 10.41 30.97
CA SER A 16 6.11 9.79 30.06
C SER A 16 6.65 9.90 28.64
N CYS A 17 7.55 9.00 28.25
CA CYS A 17 7.73 8.67 26.85
C CYS A 17 6.48 7.91 26.42
N SER A 18 5.46 8.64 25.98
CA SER A 18 4.40 8.07 25.16
C SER A 18 5.05 7.65 23.84
N SER A 19 5.51 6.40 23.78
CA SER A 19 5.93 5.77 22.54
C SER A 19 4.70 5.66 21.67
N SER A 20 4.47 6.69 20.86
CA SER A 20 3.47 6.68 19.81
C SER A 20 3.72 5.43 18.99
N LYS A 21 2.73 4.54 18.94
CA LYS A 21 2.81 3.32 18.13
C LYS A 21 3.18 3.75 16.72
N ASN A 22 4.40 3.44 16.30
CA ASN A 22 4.81 3.53 14.91
C ASN A 22 3.93 2.56 14.14
N THR A 23 2.76 3.02 13.71
CA THR A 23 2.06 2.44 12.57
C THR A 23 3.04 2.65 11.43
N SER A 24 3.79 1.60 11.10
CA SER A 24 4.65 1.62 9.92
C SER A 24 3.71 1.85 8.75
N ASP A 25 3.69 3.07 8.23
CA ASP A 25 2.99 3.39 7.00
C ASP A 25 3.63 2.53 5.92
N ILE A 26 2.98 1.41 5.59
CA ILE A 26 3.46 0.50 4.56
C ILE A 26 3.37 1.29 3.25
N VAL A 27 4.54 1.68 2.73
CA VAL A 27 4.65 2.30 1.41
C VAL A 27 4.13 1.31 0.38
N ARG A 28 3.04 1.69 -0.31
CA ARG A 28 2.39 0.89 -1.37
C ARG A 28 2.90 1.33 -2.72
N ASP A 29 4.08 0.86 -3.07
CA ASP A 29 4.77 1.13 -4.34
C ASP A 29 4.41 0.12 -5.44
N GLY A 30 3.67 -0.95 -5.10
CA GLY A 30 3.30 -2.00 -6.03
C GLY A 30 4.42 -2.99 -6.35
N SER A 31 5.56 -2.97 -5.65
CA SER A 31 6.69 -3.90 -5.93
C SER A 31 6.46 -5.34 -5.46
N SER A 32 5.38 -5.60 -4.71
CA SER A 32 5.02 -6.93 -4.22
C SER A 32 3.56 -6.95 -3.76
N ILE A 33 3.00 -8.15 -3.54
CA ILE A 33 1.66 -8.34 -2.98
C ILE A 33 1.47 -7.58 -1.64
N LYS A 34 2.47 -7.59 -0.75
CA LYS A 34 2.41 -6.89 0.55
C LYS A 34 2.34 -5.36 0.38
N LYS A 35 2.91 -4.84 -0.71
CA LYS A 35 2.95 -3.42 -1.06
C LYS A 35 2.02 -3.08 -2.22
N ALA A 36 1.05 -3.94 -2.53
CA ALA A 36 0.16 -3.75 -3.66
C ALA A 36 -0.58 -2.41 -3.56
N ILE A 37 -0.75 -1.75 -4.70
CA ILE A 37 -1.44 -0.47 -4.80
C ILE A 37 -2.94 -0.74 -4.77
N ILE A 38 -3.67 -0.07 -3.87
CA ILE A 38 -5.12 -0.24 -3.81
C ILE A 38 -5.77 0.70 -4.83
N VAL A 39 -6.43 0.10 -5.82
CA VAL A 39 -7.12 0.80 -6.90
C VAL A 39 -8.63 0.59 -6.81
N ARG A 40 -9.39 1.48 -7.46
CA ARG A 40 -10.87 1.44 -7.54
C ARG A 40 -11.37 1.06 -8.92
N SER A 41 -10.51 1.06 -9.93
CA SER A 41 -10.81 0.65 -11.29
C SER A 41 -9.53 0.20 -12.01
N VAL A 42 -9.71 -0.52 -13.11
CA VAL A 42 -8.61 -0.89 -14.02
C VAL A 42 -7.93 0.36 -14.63
N ALA A 43 -8.67 1.45 -14.86
CA ALA A 43 -8.10 2.68 -15.39
C ALA A 43 -7.03 3.28 -14.45
N GLU A 44 -7.26 3.23 -13.13
CA GLU A 44 -6.30 3.72 -12.14
C GLU A 44 -4.97 2.93 -12.16
N GLU A 45 -5.00 1.65 -12.56
CA GLU A 45 -3.79 0.81 -12.68
C GLU A 45 -2.88 1.33 -13.80
N TYR A 46 -3.45 1.52 -14.99
CA TYR A 46 -2.71 2.05 -16.14
C TYR A 46 -2.29 3.51 -15.95
N GLU A 47 -3.08 4.32 -15.25
CA GLU A 47 -2.68 5.68 -14.87
C GLU A 47 -1.48 5.68 -13.92
N TYR A 48 -1.47 4.78 -12.93
CA TYR A 48 -0.33 4.63 -12.04
C TYR A 48 0.94 4.26 -12.81
N VAL A 49 0.88 3.20 -13.64
CA VAL A 49 2.02 2.74 -14.43
C VAL A 49 2.56 3.86 -15.33
N ARG A 50 1.69 4.56 -16.07
CA ARG A 50 2.11 5.67 -16.95
C ARG A 50 2.73 6.84 -16.17
N LYS A 51 2.33 7.05 -14.92
CA LYS A 51 2.89 8.09 -14.07
C LYS A 51 4.29 7.73 -13.55
N VAL A 52 4.51 6.47 -13.17
CA VAL A 52 5.79 6.04 -12.56
C VAL A 52 6.80 5.55 -13.59
N CYS A 53 6.33 5.07 -14.74
CA CYS A 53 7.15 4.69 -15.88
C CYS A 53 6.49 5.14 -17.20
N PRO A 54 6.67 6.41 -17.60
CA PRO A 54 6.01 6.97 -18.79
C PRO A 54 6.49 6.32 -20.10
N ASP A 55 7.74 5.86 -20.15
CA ASP A 55 8.37 5.26 -21.33
C ASP A 55 8.33 3.72 -21.31
N CYS A 56 7.61 3.13 -20.35
CA CYS A 56 7.49 1.68 -20.25
C CYS A 56 6.46 1.11 -21.24
N GLU A 57 6.81 -0.01 -21.86
CA GLU A 57 5.92 -0.80 -22.69
C GLU A 57 5.27 -1.93 -21.90
N LEU A 58 3.93 -1.99 -21.90
CA LEU A 58 3.21 -3.11 -21.28
C LEU A 58 3.50 -4.41 -22.03
N GLN A 59 4.05 -5.40 -21.32
CA GLN A 59 4.36 -6.72 -21.87
C GLN A 59 3.26 -7.73 -21.58
N MET A 60 2.77 -7.73 -20.34
CA MET A 60 1.81 -8.73 -19.88
C MET A 60 0.90 -8.15 -18.80
N GLN A 61 -0.33 -8.67 -18.75
CA GLN A 61 -1.23 -8.52 -17.62
C GLN A 61 -1.64 -9.91 -17.13
N MET A 62 -1.66 -10.11 -15.82
CA MET A 62 -2.13 -11.35 -15.20
C MET A 62 -2.99 -11.08 -13.96
N LEU A 63 -4.00 -11.93 -13.77
CA LEU A 63 -4.79 -12.00 -12.55
C LEU A 63 -4.21 -13.10 -11.65
N ILE A 64 -3.87 -12.75 -10.41
CA ILE A 64 -3.38 -13.70 -9.41
C ILE A 64 -4.23 -13.66 -8.14
N PHE A 65 -4.14 -14.71 -7.33
CA PHE A 65 -4.80 -14.79 -6.04
C PHE A 65 -3.80 -15.12 -4.95
N ASP A 66 -3.74 -14.29 -3.90
CA ASP A 66 -3.10 -14.64 -2.64
C ASP A 66 -4.16 -14.76 -1.56
N LYS A 67 -4.27 -15.94 -0.94
CA LYS A 67 -5.26 -16.25 0.11
C LYS A 67 -6.69 -15.85 -0.28
N LYS A 68 -7.10 -16.15 -1.51
CA LYS A 68 -8.41 -15.81 -2.12
C LYS A 68 -8.64 -14.31 -2.39
N LYS A 69 -7.66 -13.45 -2.12
CA LYS A 69 -7.73 -12.03 -2.47
C LYS A 69 -7.19 -11.83 -3.89
N PRO A 70 -7.94 -11.17 -4.79
CA PRO A 70 -7.55 -10.96 -6.18
C PRO A 70 -6.57 -9.79 -6.31
N TYR A 71 -5.59 -9.96 -7.18
CA TYR A 71 -4.64 -8.92 -7.58
C TYR A 71 -4.43 -8.96 -9.09
N ASP A 72 -4.35 -7.79 -9.70
CA ASP A 72 -3.84 -7.67 -11.06
C ASP A 72 -2.35 -7.33 -11.01
N VAL A 73 -1.59 -7.93 -11.91
CA VAL A 73 -0.16 -7.65 -12.09
C VAL A 73 0.07 -7.17 -13.50
N LEU A 74 0.63 -5.96 -13.63
CA LEU A 74 1.09 -5.42 -14.90
C LEU A 74 2.59 -5.57 -14.98
N GLU A 75 3.06 -6.31 -15.98
CA GLU A 75 4.47 -6.43 -16.32
C GLU A 75 4.79 -5.46 -17.45
N VAL A 76 5.78 -4.61 -17.22
CA VAL A 76 6.24 -3.61 -18.19
C VAL A 76 7.72 -3.75 -18.46
N LYS A 77 8.15 -3.31 -19.62
CA LYS A 77 9.55 -3.23 -20.02
C LYS A 77 9.97 -1.78 -20.13
N ASN A 78 11.04 -1.39 -19.45
CA ASN A 78 11.59 -0.03 -19.57
C ASN A 78 12.52 0.11 -20.79
N SER A 79 13.00 1.32 -21.04
CA SER A 79 13.94 1.63 -22.13
C SER A 79 15.30 0.93 -22.01
N GLU A 80 15.68 0.51 -20.81
CA GLU A 80 16.91 -0.25 -20.54
C GLU A 80 16.72 -1.76 -20.82
N GLY A 81 15.50 -2.17 -21.11
CA GLY A 81 15.12 -3.55 -21.38
C GLY A 81 14.81 -4.37 -20.14
N GLU A 82 14.76 -3.74 -18.96
CA GLU A 82 14.41 -4.39 -17.70
C GLU A 82 12.90 -4.58 -17.59
N THR A 83 12.52 -5.72 -17.03
CA THR A 83 11.13 -6.08 -16.75
C THR A 83 10.75 -5.71 -15.32
N ILE A 84 9.67 -4.94 -15.16
CA ILE A 84 9.15 -4.47 -13.87
C ILE A 84 7.71 -4.94 -13.70
N SER A 85 7.39 -5.52 -12.54
CA SER A 85 6.03 -5.94 -12.21
C SER A 85 5.40 -5.01 -11.17
N TYR A 86 4.20 -4.50 -11.47
CA TYR A 86 3.38 -3.73 -10.54
C TYR A 86 2.16 -4.53 -10.10
N TYR A 87 1.97 -4.64 -8.79
CA TYR A 87 0.89 -5.40 -8.16
C TYR A 87 -0.22 -4.47 -7.68
N PHE A 88 -1.46 -4.75 -8.08
CA PHE A 88 -2.64 -3.96 -7.79
C PHE A 88 -3.67 -4.77 -6.99
N ASP A 89 -4.12 -4.24 -5.87
CA ASP A 89 -5.22 -4.79 -5.08
C ASP A 89 -6.55 -4.34 -5.67
N ILE A 90 -7.18 -5.26 -6.40
CA ILE A 90 -8.44 -5.05 -7.09
C ILE A 90 -9.65 -5.58 -6.31
N SER A 91 -9.45 -6.01 -5.05
CA SER A 91 -10.49 -6.61 -4.22
C SER A 91 -11.71 -5.72 -4.00
N LYS A 92 -11.57 -4.42 -4.23
CA LYS A 92 -12.68 -3.45 -4.15
C LYS A 92 -13.70 -3.59 -5.27
N PHE A 93 -13.33 -4.08 -6.45
CA PHE A 93 -14.22 -4.12 -7.61
C PHE A 93 -14.23 -5.46 -8.36
N TYR A 94 -13.21 -6.32 -8.17
CA TYR A 94 -13.17 -7.64 -8.77
C TYR A 94 -14.42 -8.47 -8.44
N GLY A 95 -14.99 -9.12 -9.45
CA GLY A 95 -16.19 -9.97 -9.31
C GLY A 95 -17.50 -9.22 -9.03
N LYS A 96 -17.47 -7.90 -8.89
CA LYS A 96 -18.71 -7.10 -8.86
C LYS A 96 -19.22 -6.96 -10.28
N ARG A 97 -20.47 -7.37 -10.53
CA ARG A 97 -21.13 -7.11 -11.82
C ARG A 97 -21.13 -5.60 -12.02
N SER A 98 -20.35 -5.13 -13.00
CA SER A 98 -20.68 -3.87 -13.64
C SER A 98 -22.08 -4.06 -14.21
N LEU A 99 -23.00 -3.17 -13.88
CA LEU A 99 -24.38 -3.17 -14.36
C LEU A 99 -24.41 -2.75 -15.84
N PHE A 100 -23.60 -3.37 -16.69
CA PHE A 100 -23.76 -3.32 -18.14
C PHE A 100 -24.91 -4.25 -18.52
N ARG A 101 -26.13 -3.72 -18.44
CA ARG A 101 -27.28 -4.28 -19.15
C ARG A 101 -27.01 -4.16 -20.64
N GLY A 102 -26.71 -5.28 -21.29
CA GLY A 102 -26.90 -5.45 -22.73
C GLY A 102 -25.90 -4.73 -23.64
N GLY A 103 -24.85 -5.44 -24.03
CA GLY A 103 -24.07 -5.17 -25.22
C GLY A 103 -23.60 -6.51 -25.76
N VAL A 104 -24.37 -7.05 -26.70
CA VAL A 104 -24.01 -8.24 -27.47
C VAL A 104 -22.75 -7.88 -28.28
N PHE A 105 -21.72 -8.73 -28.19
CA PHE A 105 -20.58 -8.69 -29.10
C PHE A 105 -20.99 -9.22 -30.47
#